data_AF-A0A2K5QG54-F1
#
_entry.id   AF-A0A2K5QG54-F1
#
_cell.length_a   1.000
_cell.length_b   1.000
_cell.length_c   1.000
_cell.angle_alpha   90.00
_cell.angle_beta   90.00
_cell.angle_gamma   90.00
#
_symmetry.space_group_name_H-M   'P 1'
#
loop_
_entity.id
_entity.type
_entity.pdbx_description
1 polymer ?
#
loop_
_entity_poly.entity_id
_entity_poly.type
_entity_poly.pdbx_seq_one_letter_code
_entity_poly.pdbx_strand_id
1 'polypeptide(L)'
;MVEEHELRKERIQEDYNDKYWDQRYTVVQPQIPSFLQKMADKILSTGKYLNVVRECGHDVTCPVAKEIIYTLKERAYVEQIEKAFNYASKVLLDFLMEEKELVAHLRSIKRYFLMDQGDFFVHFMDLTEEELRKPVEDITPPRLEALLELALRMSTANTDPFKDDLKIDLMPHDLITQLLRVLAIETKQEKAMAQADPTELTLSGLEAFSFDYIVKWPLSLIINRKALTRYQMLFRHMFYCKHVERQLCSVWISNKTAKQHSLHSAKWFAGAFTLRQRMLNFVQNIQYYMMFEVMEPTWHILEKNLKSASNIDDVLGHHTGFLDTCLKDCMLTNPELLKVFSKLMSVCVMFTNCMQKFTQSMKLDSELGGQTLEHGTIPGPPAGAEERVRKELARKHLAEHVDAAQLVSGFEATINKFDKNFSAHLLDLLARLSIYSTSDCEHGMASVISRLDFNGFYTERLERLSAERSQKVVPQVPVPRGPPVPAPRVAVTAQ
;
A
#
# COMPACT_ATOMS: atom_id res chain seq x y z
N MET A 1 46.25 -0.99 -5.92
CA MET A 1 45.05 -1.78 -6.32
C MET A 1 43.81 -1.26 -5.63
N VAL A 2 43.75 -1.27 -4.29
CA VAL A 2 42.74 -0.50 -3.53
C VAL A 2 43.36 0.85 -3.16
N GLU A 3 42.57 1.91 -3.21
CA GLU A 3 42.90 3.23 -2.67
C GLU A 3 41.97 3.55 -1.49
N GLU A 4 42.43 4.36 -0.53
CA GLU A 4 41.61 4.88 0.56
C GLU A 4 41.41 6.39 0.38
N HIS A 5 40.15 6.84 0.42
CA HIS A 5 39.79 8.26 0.37
C HIS A 5 39.50 8.78 1.79
N GLU A 6 40.15 9.89 2.18
CA GLU A 6 39.91 10.57 3.47
C GLU A 6 38.55 11.30 3.52
N LEU A 7 37.47 10.52 3.55
CA LEU A 7 36.12 11.04 3.79
C LEU A 7 35.94 11.33 5.29
N ARG A 8 35.75 12.60 5.65
CA ARG A 8 35.52 13.02 7.05
C ARG A 8 34.11 12.65 7.51
N LYS A 9 34.02 11.78 8.53
CA LYS A 9 32.77 11.30 9.13
C LYS A 9 31.80 12.43 9.55
N GLU A 10 32.32 13.59 9.97
CA GLU A 10 31.53 14.75 10.44
C GLU A 10 30.68 15.44 9.36
N ARG A 11 30.90 15.18 8.06
CA ARG A 11 30.11 15.78 6.96
C ARG A 11 29.04 14.83 6.39
N ILE A 12 28.88 13.67 7.01
CA ILE A 12 28.06 12.57 6.50
C ILE A 12 26.82 12.44 7.38
N GLN A 13 25.69 12.92 6.84
CA GLN A 13 24.35 12.60 7.36
C GLN A 13 24.09 11.10 7.18
N GLU A 14 23.15 10.52 7.92
CA GLU A 14 22.97 9.07 8.03
C GLU A 14 22.71 8.38 6.66
N ASP A 15 22.04 9.06 5.73
CA ASP A 15 21.86 8.68 4.31
C ASP A 15 23.17 8.43 3.52
N TYR A 16 24.32 8.86 4.03
CA TYR A 16 25.63 8.75 3.36
C TYR A 16 26.52 7.62 3.87
N ASN A 17 26.12 6.84 4.89
CA ASN A 17 26.96 5.75 5.42
C ASN A 17 27.17 4.61 4.40
N ASP A 18 26.21 4.36 3.52
CA ASP A 18 26.34 3.40 2.41
C ASP A 18 27.38 3.90 1.39
N LYS A 19 27.17 5.13 0.91
CA LYS A 19 28.09 5.83 -0.01
C LYS A 19 29.49 5.97 0.59
N TYR A 20 29.61 6.14 1.90
CA TYR A 20 30.89 6.26 2.59
C TYR A 20 31.76 5.04 2.36
N TRP A 21 31.26 3.81 2.53
CA TRP A 21 32.08 2.62 2.33
C TRP A 21 32.30 2.27 0.86
N ASP A 22 31.38 2.65 -0.03
CA ASP A 22 31.56 2.51 -1.49
C ASP A 22 32.56 3.51 -2.06
N GLN A 23 32.61 4.72 -1.52
CA GLN A 23 33.52 5.79 -1.98
C GLN A 23 34.84 5.82 -1.21
N ARG A 24 34.90 5.35 0.05
CA ARG A 24 36.14 5.33 0.85
C ARG A 24 37.14 4.31 0.36
N TYR A 25 36.69 3.13 -0.08
CA TYR A 25 37.56 2.08 -0.61
C TYR A 25 37.11 1.67 -2.00
N THR A 26 37.84 2.15 -3.01
CA THR A 26 37.61 1.92 -4.44
C THR A 26 38.72 1.07 -5.05
N VAL A 27 38.42 0.33 -6.11
CA VAL A 27 39.44 -0.41 -6.88
C VAL A 27 39.99 0.48 -7.99
N VAL A 28 41.30 0.70 -7.97
CA VAL A 28 42.03 1.42 -9.01
C VAL A 28 42.27 0.46 -10.18
N GLN A 29 41.35 0.44 -11.15
CA GLN A 29 41.36 -0.47 -12.31
C GLN A 29 42.72 -0.66 -13.00
N PRO A 30 43.52 0.38 -13.33
CA PRO A 30 44.83 0.19 -13.98
C PRO A 30 45.91 -0.39 -13.06
N GLN A 31 45.69 -0.44 -11.74
CA GLN A 31 46.59 -1.06 -10.77
C GLN A 31 46.15 -2.47 -10.34
N ILE A 32 45.13 -3.06 -10.98
CA ILE A 32 44.77 -4.46 -10.76
C ILE A 32 45.76 -5.33 -11.54
N PRO A 33 46.54 -6.22 -10.89
CA PRO A 33 47.35 -7.19 -11.62
C PRO A 33 46.43 -8.11 -12.43
N SER A 34 46.70 -8.28 -13.72
CA SER A 34 45.81 -9.01 -14.65
C SER A 34 45.47 -10.43 -14.20
N PHE A 35 46.39 -11.10 -13.50
CA PHE A 35 46.16 -12.43 -12.92
C PHE A 35 45.25 -12.44 -11.68
N LEU A 36 45.09 -11.31 -10.99
CA LEU A 36 44.18 -11.13 -9.84
C LEU A 36 42.81 -10.56 -10.21
N GLN A 37 42.57 -10.18 -11.47
CA GLN A 37 41.37 -9.43 -11.84
C GLN A 37 40.04 -10.14 -11.54
N LYS A 38 40.03 -11.48 -11.50
CA LYS A 38 38.86 -12.29 -11.08
C LYS A 38 38.60 -12.32 -9.56
N MET A 39 39.56 -11.87 -8.76
CA MET A 39 39.51 -11.87 -7.29
C MET A 39 39.54 -10.44 -6.71
N ALA A 40 39.63 -9.40 -7.55
CA ALA A 40 39.80 -8.01 -7.12
C ALA A 40 38.69 -7.56 -6.14
N ASP A 41 37.44 -7.88 -6.46
CA ASP A 41 36.28 -7.53 -5.62
C ASP A 41 36.31 -8.26 -4.28
N LYS A 42 36.63 -9.57 -4.27
CA LYS A 42 36.81 -10.34 -3.02
C LYS A 42 37.92 -9.75 -2.15
N ILE A 43 39.03 -9.30 -2.74
CA ILE A 43 40.14 -8.68 -2.01
C ILE A 43 39.70 -7.34 -1.40
N LEU A 44 38.95 -6.51 -2.15
CA LEU A 44 38.37 -5.27 -1.63
C LEU A 44 37.43 -5.54 -0.45
N SER A 45 36.45 -6.44 -0.62
CA SER A 45 35.48 -6.77 0.44
C SER A 45 36.15 -7.39 1.67
N THR A 46 37.19 -8.22 1.50
CA THR A 46 38.00 -8.74 2.63
C THR A 46 38.57 -7.59 3.47
N GLY A 47 39.15 -6.58 2.80
CA GLY A 47 39.70 -5.39 3.47
C GLY A 47 38.63 -4.56 4.16
N LYS A 48 37.50 -4.31 3.48
CA LYS A 48 36.34 -3.60 4.04
C LYS A 48 35.85 -4.31 5.31
N TYR A 49 35.56 -5.61 5.26
CA TYR A 49 35.00 -6.36 6.40
C TYR A 49 35.92 -6.35 7.63
N LEU A 50 37.23 -6.54 7.44
CA LEU A 50 38.19 -6.44 8.55
C LEU A 50 38.26 -5.03 9.14
N ASN A 51 38.17 -3.99 8.32
CA ASN A 51 38.22 -2.60 8.79
C ASN A 51 36.94 -2.19 9.54
N VAL A 52 35.77 -2.68 9.12
CA VAL A 52 34.49 -2.46 9.84
C VAL A 52 34.58 -2.92 11.29
N VAL A 53 35.12 -4.12 11.52
CA VAL A 53 35.25 -4.70 12.87
C VAL A 53 36.30 -3.93 13.70
N ARG A 54 37.42 -3.53 13.09
CA ARG A 54 38.45 -2.67 13.74
C ARG A 54 37.91 -1.31 14.17
N GLU A 55 37.10 -0.66 13.34
CA GLU A 55 36.47 0.62 13.71
C GLU A 55 35.46 0.50 14.85
N CYS A 56 35.00 -0.71 15.14
CA CYS A 56 34.17 -1.01 16.31
C CYS A 56 35.00 -1.44 17.55
N GLY A 57 36.32 -1.24 17.54
CA GLY A 57 37.21 -1.51 18.67
C GLY A 57 37.71 -2.94 18.79
N HIS A 58 37.52 -3.78 17.77
CA HIS A 58 37.92 -5.19 17.78
C HIS A 58 39.17 -5.45 16.92
N ASP A 59 40.27 -5.88 17.55
CA ASP A 59 41.53 -6.19 16.87
C ASP A 59 41.46 -7.51 16.09
N VAL A 60 41.04 -7.43 14.83
CA VAL A 60 41.02 -8.62 13.94
C VAL A 60 42.40 -8.88 13.33
N THR A 61 43.05 -9.93 13.83
CA THR A 61 44.25 -10.54 13.24
C THR A 61 43.89 -11.92 12.70
N CYS A 62 44.04 -12.12 11.39
CA CYS A 62 43.72 -13.40 10.76
C CYS A 62 44.71 -14.51 11.19
N PRO A 63 44.25 -15.59 11.85
CA PRO A 63 45.13 -16.68 12.30
C PRO A 63 45.64 -17.54 11.14
N VAL A 64 45.10 -17.35 9.93
CA VAL A 64 45.47 -18.06 8.69
C VAL A 64 46.37 -17.17 7.80
N ALA A 65 46.96 -16.11 8.34
CA ALA A 65 47.92 -15.27 7.64
C ALA A 65 49.15 -16.09 7.19
N LYS A 66 49.21 -16.38 5.89
CA LYS A 66 50.32 -17.06 5.21
C LYS A 66 50.92 -16.14 4.16
N GLU A 67 52.20 -16.35 3.85
CA GLU A 67 52.86 -15.62 2.77
C GLU A 67 52.25 -15.99 1.41
N ILE A 68 51.79 -14.98 0.69
CA ILE A 68 51.26 -15.11 -0.67
C ILE A 68 52.42 -14.90 -1.64
N ILE A 69 52.88 -15.98 -2.26
CA ILE A 69 53.95 -15.97 -3.27
C ILE A 69 53.34 -16.11 -4.66
N TYR A 70 53.88 -15.38 -5.64
CA TYR A 70 53.45 -15.49 -7.04
C TYR A 70 53.87 -16.84 -7.64
N THR A 71 52.89 -17.57 -8.20
CA THR A 71 53.09 -18.88 -8.82
C THR A 71 52.44 -18.92 -10.21
N LEU A 72 53.20 -19.34 -11.24
CA LEU A 72 52.76 -19.26 -12.64
C LEU A 72 51.79 -20.39 -13.05
N LYS A 73 52.02 -21.63 -12.56
CA LYS A 73 51.22 -22.81 -12.93
C LYS A 73 50.13 -23.13 -11.91
N GLU A 74 50.44 -23.11 -10.62
CA GLU A 74 49.49 -23.35 -9.54
C GLU A 74 48.86 -22.04 -9.08
N ARG A 75 47.57 -22.07 -8.74
CA ARG A 75 46.83 -20.91 -8.23
C ARG A 75 46.69 -20.91 -6.70
N ALA A 76 47.74 -21.34 -6.00
CA ALA A 76 47.74 -21.45 -4.53
C ALA A 76 47.38 -20.13 -3.82
N TYR A 77 47.74 -18.98 -4.41
CA TYR A 77 47.34 -17.66 -3.92
C TYR A 77 45.81 -17.43 -3.92
N VAL A 78 45.06 -18.05 -4.84
CA VAL A 78 43.58 -17.92 -4.88
C VAL A 78 42.95 -18.57 -3.66
N GLU A 79 43.37 -19.80 -3.31
CA GLU A 79 42.86 -20.46 -2.11
C GLU A 79 43.19 -19.70 -0.82
N GLN A 80 44.35 -19.05 -0.75
CA GLN A 80 44.71 -18.23 0.41
C GLN A 80 43.83 -16.98 0.51
N ILE A 81 43.56 -16.31 -0.61
CA ILE A 81 42.63 -15.17 -0.69
C ILE A 81 41.22 -15.59 -0.27
N GLU A 82 40.73 -16.75 -0.74
CA GLU A 82 39.39 -17.23 -0.34
C GLU A 82 39.31 -17.63 1.13
N LYS A 83 40.37 -18.24 1.70
CA LYS A 83 40.45 -18.53 3.14
C LYS A 83 40.45 -17.24 3.98
N ALA A 84 41.14 -16.20 3.53
CA ALA A 84 41.14 -14.89 4.18
C ALA A 84 39.77 -14.16 4.08
N PHE A 85 39.15 -14.19 2.90
CA PHE A 85 37.81 -13.63 2.67
C PHE A 85 36.75 -14.31 3.55
N ASN A 86 36.73 -15.65 3.57
CA ASN A 86 35.78 -16.43 4.37
C ASN A 86 35.96 -16.16 5.88
N TYR A 87 37.20 -16.04 6.35
CA TYR A 87 37.48 -15.66 7.74
C TYR A 87 36.97 -14.24 8.05
N ALA A 88 37.31 -13.25 7.21
CA ALA A 88 36.89 -11.86 7.41
C ALA A 88 35.36 -11.69 7.40
N SER A 89 34.69 -12.33 6.45
CA SER A 89 33.23 -12.26 6.32
C SER A 89 32.53 -12.99 7.46
N LYS A 90 33.06 -14.12 7.93
CA LYS A 90 32.56 -14.81 9.12
C LYS A 90 32.74 -13.98 10.40
N VAL A 91 33.92 -13.42 10.65
CA VAL A 91 34.15 -12.59 11.85
C VAL A 91 33.21 -11.37 11.88
N LEU A 92 32.97 -10.73 10.73
CA LEU A 92 31.98 -9.66 10.64
C LEU A 92 30.55 -10.17 10.85
N LEU A 93 30.18 -11.32 10.29
CA LEU A 93 28.85 -11.91 10.47
C LEU A 93 28.56 -12.24 11.93
N ASP A 94 29.47 -12.97 12.59
CA ASP A 94 29.34 -13.37 13.99
C ASP A 94 29.20 -12.11 14.88
N PHE A 95 30.02 -11.09 14.66
CA PHE A 95 29.95 -9.79 15.33
C PHE A 95 28.61 -9.05 15.12
N LEU A 96 28.07 -9.02 13.90
CA LEU A 96 26.79 -8.36 13.60
C LEU A 96 25.59 -9.12 14.15
N MET A 97 25.65 -10.45 14.18
CA MET A 97 24.56 -11.30 14.66
C MET A 97 24.51 -11.37 16.19
N GLU A 98 25.67 -11.50 16.86
CA GLU A 98 25.76 -11.68 18.31
C GLU A 98 25.86 -10.36 19.08
N GLU A 99 26.80 -9.47 18.74
CA GLU A 99 27.03 -8.23 19.50
C GLU A 99 26.18 -7.04 19.08
N LYS A 100 25.66 -7.05 17.84
CA LYS A 100 24.80 -5.97 17.31
C LYS A 100 23.38 -6.43 17.06
N GLU A 101 23.04 -7.66 17.48
CA GLU A 101 21.69 -8.21 17.51
C GLU A 101 20.88 -7.97 16.22
N LEU A 102 21.51 -8.11 15.04
CA LEU A 102 20.89 -7.80 13.73
C LEU A 102 19.49 -8.41 13.55
N VAL A 103 19.30 -9.65 14.01
CA VAL A 103 18.00 -10.36 13.94
C VAL A 103 16.93 -9.68 14.80
N ALA A 104 17.30 -9.07 15.94
CA ALA A 104 16.38 -8.37 16.81
C ALA A 104 15.94 -7.03 16.19
N HIS A 105 16.86 -6.24 15.64
CA HIS A 105 16.54 -5.04 14.86
C HIS A 105 15.64 -5.34 13.65
N LEU A 106 15.92 -6.42 12.89
CA LEU A 106 15.06 -6.84 11.79
C LEU A 106 13.63 -7.19 12.28
N ARG A 107 13.48 -7.81 13.46
CA ARG A 107 12.15 -8.05 14.06
C ARG A 107 11.45 -6.76 14.46
N SER A 108 12.13 -5.78 15.01
CA SER A 108 11.55 -4.45 15.27
C SER A 108 11.07 -3.79 13.98
N ILE A 109 11.82 -3.91 12.88
CA ILE A 109 11.37 -3.45 11.56
C ILE A 109 10.10 -4.20 11.12
N LYS A 110 10.01 -5.53 11.29
CA LYS A 110 8.76 -6.28 11.04
C LYS A 110 7.59 -5.74 11.87
N ARG A 111 7.76 -5.52 13.17
CA ARG A 111 6.71 -5.05 14.10
C ARG A 111 6.02 -3.79 13.58
N TYR A 112 6.81 -2.83 13.08
CA TYR A 112 6.31 -1.52 12.66
C TYR A 112 6.06 -1.41 11.15
N PHE A 113 7.05 -1.70 10.30
CA PHE A 113 6.90 -1.52 8.84
C PHE A 113 6.02 -2.59 8.18
N LEU A 114 6.01 -3.81 8.72
CA LEU A 114 5.16 -4.90 8.21
C LEU A 114 3.85 -5.08 9.01
N MET A 115 3.56 -4.15 9.93
CA MET A 115 2.30 -4.06 10.68
C MET A 115 1.95 -5.30 11.54
N ASP A 116 2.95 -6.06 11.98
CA ASP A 116 2.78 -7.27 12.81
C ASP A 116 2.19 -6.96 14.20
N GLN A 117 2.52 -5.81 14.80
CA GLN A 117 1.93 -5.38 16.08
C GLN A 117 0.64 -4.57 15.85
N GLY A 118 -0.46 -5.29 15.64
CA GLY A 118 -1.76 -4.69 15.30
C GLY A 118 -2.38 -3.81 16.40
N ASP A 119 -2.07 -4.04 17.68
CA ASP A 119 -2.55 -3.24 18.82
C ASP A 119 -1.98 -1.81 18.80
N PHE A 120 -0.68 -1.67 18.49
CA PHE A 120 -0.03 -0.40 18.25
C PHE A 120 -0.75 0.39 17.15
N PHE A 121 -1.07 -0.24 16.02
CA PHE A 121 -1.75 0.44 14.91
C PHE A 121 -3.19 0.87 15.22
N VAL A 122 -3.91 0.15 16.07
CA VAL A 122 -5.24 0.60 16.53
C VAL A 122 -5.09 1.93 17.27
N HIS A 123 -4.25 1.98 18.30
CA HIS A 123 -4.03 3.19 19.10
C HIS A 123 -3.41 4.33 18.29
N PHE A 124 -2.38 4.05 17.49
CA PHE A 124 -1.70 5.06 16.67
C PHE A 124 -2.65 5.73 15.68
N MET A 125 -3.44 4.94 14.93
CA MET A 125 -4.37 5.49 13.94
C MET A 125 -5.56 6.20 14.59
N ASP A 126 -6.00 5.81 15.79
CA ASP A 126 -7.00 6.57 16.57
C ASP A 126 -6.47 7.94 16.99
N LEU A 127 -5.25 7.97 17.54
CA LEU A 127 -4.63 9.18 18.08
C LEU A 127 -4.22 10.19 16.99
N THR A 128 -3.90 9.71 15.78
CA THR A 128 -3.39 10.55 14.69
C THR A 128 -4.43 10.90 13.61
N GLU A 129 -5.65 10.34 13.64
CA GLU A 129 -6.64 10.50 12.55
C GLU A 129 -6.89 11.97 12.17
N GLU A 130 -7.13 12.83 13.16
CA GLU A 130 -7.44 14.25 12.94
C GLU A 130 -6.22 15.07 12.48
N GLU A 131 -4.99 14.63 12.77
CA GLU A 131 -3.78 15.30 12.30
C GLU A 131 -3.42 14.83 10.88
N LEU A 132 -3.51 13.53 10.59
CA LEU A 132 -3.24 12.96 9.27
C LEU A 132 -4.30 13.29 8.22
N ARG A 133 -5.51 13.72 8.62
CA ARG A 133 -6.55 14.20 7.68
C ARG A 133 -6.23 15.57 7.07
N LYS A 134 -5.33 16.35 7.69
CA LYS A 134 -4.92 17.68 7.20
C LYS A 134 -4.07 17.59 5.92
N PRO A 135 -3.95 18.68 5.14
CA PRO A 135 -2.87 18.87 4.18
C PRO A 135 -1.51 18.73 4.88
N VAL A 136 -0.50 18.19 4.20
CA VAL A 136 0.85 17.94 4.76
C VAL A 136 1.51 19.21 5.31
N GLU A 137 1.27 20.37 4.69
CA GLU A 137 1.80 21.67 5.13
C GLU A 137 1.21 22.17 6.46
N ASP A 138 0.01 21.71 6.84
CA ASP A 138 -0.71 22.10 8.06
C ASP A 138 -0.42 21.18 9.26
N ILE A 139 0.44 20.17 9.05
CA ILE A 139 0.81 19.17 10.05
C ILE A 139 1.99 19.66 10.87
N THR A 140 1.91 19.49 12.19
CA THR A 140 3.01 19.84 13.10
C THR A 140 3.84 18.59 13.43
N PRO A 141 5.07 18.40 12.88
CA PRO A 141 5.81 17.15 13.06
C PRO A 141 6.10 16.79 14.53
N PRO A 142 6.47 17.72 15.43
CA PRO A 142 6.62 17.41 16.86
C PRO A 142 5.34 16.89 17.53
N ARG A 143 4.15 17.26 17.02
CA ARG A 143 2.88 16.74 17.52
C ARG A 143 2.66 15.29 17.09
N LEU A 144 2.96 14.96 15.83
CA LEU A 144 2.89 13.58 15.35
C LEU A 144 3.87 12.67 16.11
N GLU A 145 5.11 13.10 16.35
CA GLU A 145 6.10 12.33 17.12
C GLU A 145 5.62 12.09 18.56
N ALA A 146 5.04 13.09 19.22
CA ALA A 146 4.46 12.93 20.55
C ALA A 146 3.26 11.95 20.58
N LEU A 147 2.46 11.89 19.51
CA LEU A 147 1.37 10.92 19.36
C LEU A 147 1.90 9.50 19.08
N LEU A 148 3.02 9.36 18.35
CA LEU A 148 3.73 8.10 18.16
C LEU A 148 4.25 7.56 19.49
N GLU A 149 4.97 8.37 20.27
CA GLU A 149 5.46 7.98 21.59
C GLU A 149 4.33 7.54 22.53
N LEU A 150 3.19 8.25 22.51
CA LEU A 150 2.02 7.87 23.30
C LEU A 150 1.45 6.51 22.86
N ALA A 151 1.28 6.29 21.55
CA ALA A 151 0.78 5.03 21.01
C ALA A 151 1.72 3.84 21.33
N LEU A 152 3.04 4.04 21.21
CA LEU A 152 4.04 3.04 21.58
C LEU A 152 3.96 2.65 23.06
N ARG A 153 3.80 3.64 23.95
CA ARG A 153 3.70 3.40 25.41
C ARG A 153 2.39 2.72 25.82
N MET A 154 1.30 2.93 25.06
CA MET A 154 -0.01 2.28 25.28
C MET A 154 -0.05 0.83 24.78
N SER A 155 0.78 0.49 23.79
CA SER A 155 0.83 -0.84 23.16
C SER A 155 1.74 -1.82 23.91
N THR A 156 1.50 -3.11 23.69
CA THR A 156 2.42 -4.19 24.05
C THR A 156 3.80 -4.06 23.38
N ALA A 157 3.89 -3.32 22.27
CA ALA A 157 5.14 -2.92 21.61
C ALA A 157 6.09 -2.09 22.50
N ASN A 158 5.62 -1.55 23.65
CA ASN A 158 6.48 -0.93 24.65
C ASN A 158 7.58 -1.87 25.19
N THR A 159 7.40 -3.19 25.06
CA THR A 159 8.40 -4.22 25.42
C THR A 159 9.57 -4.33 24.44
N ASP A 160 9.52 -3.67 23.28
CA ASP A 160 10.62 -3.64 22.31
C ASP A 160 11.81 -2.80 22.86
N PRO A 161 13.04 -3.36 22.92
CA PRO A 161 14.24 -2.58 23.23
C PRO A 161 14.54 -1.47 22.23
N PHE A 162 14.18 -1.66 20.95
CA PHE A 162 14.56 -0.77 19.84
C PHE A 162 13.40 0.11 19.33
N LYS A 163 12.34 0.30 20.15
CA LYS A 163 11.20 1.17 19.80
C LYS A 163 11.59 2.63 19.60
N ASP A 164 12.61 3.12 20.31
CA ASP A 164 13.01 4.53 20.28
C ASP A 164 13.69 4.93 18.96
N ASP A 165 14.20 3.95 18.21
CA ASP A 165 14.77 4.12 16.87
C ASP A 165 13.68 4.35 15.79
N LEU A 166 12.39 4.12 16.09
CA LEU A 166 11.28 4.42 15.19
C LEU A 166 10.98 5.93 15.15
N LYS A 167 10.95 6.52 13.95
CA LYS A 167 10.67 7.95 13.71
C LYS A 167 9.53 8.14 12.71
N ILE A 168 8.88 9.29 12.73
CA ILE A 168 7.97 9.71 11.66
C ILE A 168 8.72 10.43 10.54
N ASP A 169 8.39 10.07 9.30
CA ASP A 169 8.80 10.79 8.09
C ASP A 169 7.56 11.21 7.27
N LEU A 170 7.64 12.37 6.62
CA LEU A 170 6.58 12.91 5.77
C LEU A 170 7.11 13.00 4.34
N MET A 171 6.77 11.97 3.55
CA MET A 171 7.29 11.81 2.20
C MET A 171 6.79 12.95 1.29
N PRO A 172 7.67 13.58 0.49
CA PRO A 172 7.30 14.71 -0.38
C PRO A 172 6.40 14.31 -1.57
N HIS A 173 6.15 13.02 -1.76
CA HIS A 173 5.45 12.45 -2.91
C HIS A 173 4.56 11.28 -2.46
N ASP A 174 3.41 11.09 -3.13
CA ASP A 174 2.60 9.88 -2.96
C ASP A 174 3.35 8.58 -3.31
N LEU A 175 2.77 7.44 -2.95
CA LEU A 175 3.39 6.12 -3.18
C LEU A 175 3.63 5.82 -4.67
N ILE A 176 2.76 6.27 -5.58
CA ILE A 176 2.88 6.00 -7.03
C ILE A 176 4.04 6.82 -7.60
N THR A 177 4.14 8.08 -7.23
CA THR A 177 5.21 8.98 -7.62
C THR A 177 6.55 8.54 -7.02
N GLN A 178 6.58 8.09 -5.75
CA GLN A 178 7.77 7.45 -5.16
C GLN A 178 8.21 6.24 -5.99
N LEU A 179 7.26 5.34 -6.30
CA LEU A 179 7.51 4.11 -7.04
C LEU A 179 8.03 4.38 -8.45
N LEU A 180 7.38 5.28 -9.20
CA LEU A 180 7.82 5.66 -10.54
C LEU A 180 9.19 6.34 -10.53
N ARG A 181 9.50 7.16 -9.52
CA ARG A 181 10.85 7.73 -9.36
C ARG A 181 11.89 6.64 -9.11
N VAL A 182 11.62 5.66 -8.24
CA VAL A 182 12.52 4.52 -7.98
C VAL A 182 12.73 3.66 -9.24
N LEU A 183 11.67 3.41 -10.02
CA LEU A 183 11.77 2.67 -11.29
C LEU A 183 12.42 3.47 -12.43
N ALA A 184 12.44 4.80 -12.34
CA ALA A 184 13.04 5.67 -13.35
C ALA A 184 14.56 5.87 -13.16
N ILE A 185 15.11 5.55 -11.98
CA ILE A 185 16.55 5.54 -11.71
C ILE A 185 17.28 4.72 -12.79
N GLU A 186 18.40 5.25 -13.31
CA GLU A 186 19.20 4.67 -14.41
C GLU A 186 18.54 4.69 -15.81
N THR A 187 17.30 5.15 -15.94
CA THR A 187 16.63 5.27 -17.25
C THR A 187 16.82 6.65 -17.88
N LYS A 188 16.73 6.76 -19.22
CA LYS A 188 16.69 8.06 -19.91
C LYS A 188 15.48 8.93 -19.51
N GLN A 189 14.48 8.38 -18.83
CA GLN A 189 13.29 9.09 -18.34
C GLN A 189 13.51 9.78 -16.99
N GLU A 190 14.58 9.44 -16.25
CA GLU A 190 14.94 10.04 -14.95
C GLU A 190 14.93 11.58 -15.03
N LYS A 191 15.56 12.17 -16.06
CA LYS A 191 15.63 13.62 -16.26
C LYS A 191 14.27 14.27 -16.53
N ALA A 192 13.33 13.56 -17.17
CA ALA A 192 11.99 14.08 -17.43
C ALA A 192 11.11 14.02 -16.18
N MET A 193 11.27 13.00 -15.33
CA MET A 193 10.53 12.87 -14.07
C MET A 193 11.12 13.70 -12.92
N ALA A 194 12.41 14.01 -12.96
CA ALA A 194 13.06 14.93 -12.03
C ALA A 194 12.82 16.41 -12.38
N GLN A 195 12.54 16.73 -13.65
CA GLN A 195 12.17 18.08 -14.11
C GLN A 195 10.65 18.31 -14.19
N ALA A 196 9.83 17.27 -14.05
CA ALA A 196 8.45 17.48 -13.70
C ALA A 196 8.42 18.13 -12.32
N ASP A 197 7.95 19.37 -12.24
CA ASP A 197 7.60 20.02 -10.97
C ASP A 197 6.80 19.01 -10.12
N PRO A 198 6.98 18.99 -8.79
CA PRO A 198 6.04 18.29 -7.94
C PRO A 198 4.66 18.85 -8.28
N THR A 199 3.82 18.03 -8.91
CA THR A 199 2.44 18.40 -9.25
C THR A 199 1.85 19.05 -8.00
N GLU A 200 1.07 20.13 -8.15
CA GLU A 200 0.39 20.86 -7.06
C GLU A 200 -0.73 20.00 -6.40
N LEU A 201 -0.34 18.80 -5.97
CA LEU A 201 -1.07 17.84 -5.18
C LEU A 201 -0.80 18.23 -3.74
N THR A 202 -1.76 18.94 -3.15
CA THR A 202 -1.84 19.11 -1.70
C THR A 202 -2.07 17.74 -1.07
N LEU A 203 -0.99 16.98 -0.84
CA LEU A 203 -1.04 15.66 -0.23
C LEU A 203 -1.66 15.77 1.16
N SER A 204 -2.54 14.84 1.50
CA SER A 204 -2.96 14.67 2.89
C SER A 204 -1.82 14.07 3.71
N GLY A 205 -1.84 14.31 5.03
CA GLY A 205 -0.93 13.65 5.96
C GLY A 205 -0.94 12.14 5.82
N LEU A 206 -2.13 11.54 5.66
CA LEU A 206 -2.31 10.12 5.41
C LEU A 206 -1.52 9.61 4.19
N GLU A 207 -1.52 10.39 3.10
CA GLU A 207 -0.81 10.02 1.88
C GLU A 207 0.70 10.23 2.02
N ALA A 208 1.13 11.31 2.69
CA ALA A 208 2.55 11.62 2.92
C ALA A 208 3.21 10.72 3.99
N PHE A 209 2.45 10.23 4.96
CA PHE A 209 2.96 9.55 6.15
C PHE A 209 3.80 8.30 5.84
N SER A 210 4.94 8.20 6.50
CA SER A 210 5.79 7.00 6.56
C SER A 210 6.46 6.90 7.93
N PHE A 211 6.98 5.71 8.24
CA PHE A 211 7.99 5.56 9.29
C PHE A 211 9.39 5.66 8.70
N ASP A 212 10.35 6.07 9.52
CA ASP A 212 11.77 5.84 9.32
C ASP A 212 12.35 5.10 10.54
N TYR A 213 13.55 4.55 10.40
CA TYR A 213 14.19 3.74 11.43
C TYR A 213 15.67 4.09 11.56
N ILE A 214 16.09 4.56 12.73
CA ILE A 214 17.46 5.01 12.99
C ILE A 214 18.39 3.78 13.06
N VAL A 215 19.12 3.53 11.98
CA VAL A 215 20.11 2.44 11.94
C VAL A 215 21.50 2.97 12.22
N LYS A 216 22.01 2.65 13.41
CA LYS A 216 23.38 3.00 13.82
C LYS A 216 24.42 2.14 13.09
N TRP A 217 25.59 2.70 12.86
CA TRP A 217 26.78 1.95 12.47
C TRP A 217 27.05 0.83 13.50
N PRO A 218 27.34 -0.42 13.10
CA PRO A 218 27.61 -0.93 11.74
C PRO A 218 26.41 -1.57 11.01
N LEU A 219 25.22 -1.64 11.62
CA LEU A 219 24.06 -2.34 11.05
C LEU A 219 23.55 -1.72 9.74
N SER A 220 23.88 -0.45 9.48
CA SER A 220 23.55 0.27 8.25
C SER A 220 24.09 -0.42 6.99
N LEU A 221 25.17 -1.22 7.09
CA LEU A 221 25.67 -2.04 5.98
C LEU A 221 24.61 -3.00 5.43
N ILE A 222 23.71 -3.49 6.28
CA ILE A 222 22.66 -4.46 5.94
C ILE A 222 21.32 -3.74 5.81
N ILE A 223 20.93 -2.99 6.84
CA ILE A 223 19.71 -2.19 6.86
C ILE A 223 20.05 -0.80 6.30
N ASN A 224 20.38 -0.79 5.00
CA ASN A 224 20.81 0.38 4.26
C ASN A 224 19.62 1.24 3.79
N ARG A 225 19.88 2.45 3.28
CA ARG A 225 18.78 3.37 2.89
C ARG A 225 17.91 2.77 1.77
N LYS A 226 18.50 1.99 0.85
CA LYS A 226 17.78 1.26 -0.21
C LYS A 226 16.80 0.23 0.39
N ALA A 227 17.19 -0.49 1.44
CA ALA A 227 16.31 -1.43 2.12
C ALA A 227 15.19 -0.70 2.89
N LEU A 228 15.52 0.37 3.63
CA LEU A 228 14.52 1.18 4.33
C LEU A 228 13.49 1.79 3.37
N THR A 229 13.89 2.35 2.22
CA THR A 229 12.94 2.86 1.21
C THR A 229 11.97 1.77 0.72
N ARG A 230 12.45 0.53 0.54
CA ARG A 230 11.58 -0.61 0.16
C ARG A 230 10.60 -0.97 1.29
N TYR A 231 11.05 -1.00 2.54
CA TYR A 231 10.16 -1.17 3.71
C TYR A 231 9.12 -0.05 3.83
N GLN A 232 9.51 1.21 3.61
CA GLN A 232 8.59 2.35 3.59
C GLN A 232 7.51 2.19 2.52
N MET A 233 7.85 1.74 1.31
CA MET A 233 6.88 1.51 0.23
C MET A 233 5.87 0.41 0.58
N LEU A 234 6.33 -0.71 1.17
CA LEU A 234 5.46 -1.77 1.69
C LEU A 234 4.54 -1.24 2.81
N PHE A 235 5.11 -0.52 3.77
CA PHE A 235 4.39 0.08 4.88
C PHE A 235 3.28 1.01 4.40
N ARG A 236 3.61 2.01 3.57
CA ARG A 236 2.65 3.00 3.04
C ARG A 236 1.49 2.35 2.31
N HIS A 237 1.76 1.29 1.53
CA HIS A 237 0.74 0.54 0.81
C HIS A 237 -0.27 -0.13 1.76
N MET A 238 0.23 -0.85 2.78
CA MET A 238 -0.61 -1.53 3.76
C MET A 238 -1.32 -0.58 4.71
N PHE A 239 -0.65 0.49 5.15
CA PHE A 239 -1.21 1.50 6.03
C PHE A 239 -2.42 2.20 5.39
N TYR A 240 -2.33 2.53 4.11
CA TYR A 240 -3.47 3.06 3.36
C TYR A 240 -4.62 2.03 3.25
N CYS A 241 -4.31 0.75 3.02
CA CYS A 241 -5.33 -0.30 3.06
C CYS A 241 -6.02 -0.39 4.43
N LYS A 242 -5.26 -0.27 5.52
CA LYS A 242 -5.80 -0.28 6.89
C LYS A 242 -6.66 0.94 7.19
N HIS A 243 -6.29 2.11 6.68
CA HIS A 243 -7.11 3.31 6.80
C HIS A 243 -8.46 3.14 6.11
N VAL A 244 -8.48 2.67 4.86
CA VAL A 244 -9.73 2.50 4.09
C VAL A 244 -10.62 1.40 4.70
N GLU A 245 -10.04 0.31 5.20
CA GLU A 245 -10.79 -0.69 5.98
C GLU A 245 -11.49 -0.04 7.19
N ARG A 246 -10.74 0.73 7.99
CA ARG A 246 -11.27 1.43 9.16
C ARG A 246 -12.38 2.43 8.80
N GLN A 247 -12.26 3.19 7.72
CA GLN A 247 -13.31 4.10 7.25
C GLN A 247 -14.60 3.36 6.87
N LEU A 248 -14.48 2.22 6.18
CA LEU A 248 -15.62 1.36 5.80
C LEU A 248 -16.30 0.74 7.03
N CYS A 249 -15.54 0.44 8.08
CA CYS A 249 -16.05 -0.01 9.38
C CYS A 249 -16.72 1.14 10.18
N SER A 250 -16.15 2.34 10.18
CA SER A 250 -16.76 3.53 10.79
C SER A 250 -18.14 3.83 10.19
N VAL A 251 -18.26 3.79 8.86
CA VAL A 251 -19.54 3.90 8.14
C VAL A 251 -20.53 2.77 8.50
N TRP A 252 -20.05 1.55 8.77
CA TRP A 252 -20.94 0.48 9.24
C TRP A 252 -21.52 0.75 10.63
N ILE A 253 -20.73 1.33 11.54
CA ILE A 253 -21.19 1.74 12.88
C ILE A 253 -22.23 2.86 12.75
N SER A 254 -21.97 3.90 11.94
CA SER A 254 -22.92 5.01 11.73
C SER A 254 -24.22 4.53 11.07
N ASN A 255 -24.16 3.57 10.15
CA ASN A 255 -25.32 2.95 9.52
C ASN A 255 -26.21 2.16 10.50
N LYS A 256 -25.76 1.87 11.72
CA LYS A 256 -26.60 1.21 12.74
C LYS A 256 -27.75 2.12 13.19
N THR A 257 -27.51 3.43 13.34
CA THR A 257 -28.58 4.38 13.71
C THR A 257 -29.55 4.62 12.56
N ALA A 258 -29.09 4.52 11.30
CA ALA A 258 -29.94 4.68 10.11
C ALA A 258 -31.12 3.67 10.05
N LYS A 259 -31.03 2.54 10.76
CA LYS A 259 -32.13 1.56 10.90
C LYS A 259 -33.34 2.07 11.70
N GLN A 260 -33.24 3.25 12.31
CA GLN A 260 -34.32 3.90 13.06
C GLN A 260 -35.24 4.77 12.17
N HIS A 261 -34.89 4.96 10.90
CA HIS A 261 -35.67 5.78 9.95
C HIS A 261 -36.74 4.97 9.18
N SER A 262 -37.63 5.69 8.47
CA SER A 262 -38.87 5.13 7.90
C SER A 262 -38.67 4.04 6.85
N LEU A 263 -39.68 3.18 6.63
CA LEU A 263 -39.60 2.06 5.68
C LEU A 263 -39.32 2.49 4.22
N HIS A 264 -39.71 3.70 3.82
CA HIS A 264 -39.35 4.23 2.49
C HIS A 264 -37.84 4.53 2.39
N SER A 265 -37.18 4.85 3.52
CA SER A 265 -35.73 5.04 3.57
C SER A 265 -34.93 3.73 3.39
N ALA A 266 -35.53 2.57 3.69
CA ALA A 266 -34.81 1.30 3.82
C ALA A 266 -34.23 0.72 2.51
N LYS A 267 -34.85 0.98 1.34
CA LYS A 267 -34.44 0.35 0.06
C LYS A 267 -33.08 0.82 -0.45
N TRP A 268 -32.74 2.10 -0.27
CA TRP A 268 -31.49 2.70 -0.75
C TRP A 268 -30.35 2.51 0.26
N PHE A 269 -30.67 2.45 1.56
CA PHE A 269 -29.76 1.90 2.57
C PHE A 269 -29.31 0.48 2.20
N ALA A 270 -30.19 -0.40 1.72
CA ALA A 270 -29.80 -1.75 1.29
C ALA A 270 -28.76 -1.73 0.14
N GLY A 271 -28.91 -0.83 -0.85
CA GLY A 271 -27.93 -0.64 -1.92
C GLY A 271 -26.57 -0.18 -1.39
N ALA A 272 -26.56 0.85 -0.54
CA ALA A 272 -25.34 1.35 0.09
C ALA A 272 -24.67 0.31 1.00
N PHE A 273 -25.45 -0.48 1.75
CA PHE A 273 -24.93 -1.54 2.62
C PHE A 273 -24.31 -2.68 1.81
N THR A 274 -24.91 -3.04 0.67
CA THR A 274 -24.39 -4.05 -0.27
C THR A 274 -23.07 -3.58 -0.88
N LEU A 275 -23.01 -2.33 -1.34
CA LEU A 275 -21.79 -1.75 -1.90
C LEU A 275 -20.67 -1.68 -0.85
N ARG A 276 -20.95 -1.15 0.36
CA ARG A 276 -20.01 -1.14 1.48
C ARG A 276 -19.50 -2.54 1.81
N GLN A 277 -20.36 -3.56 1.80
CA GLN A 277 -19.94 -4.93 2.09
C GLN A 277 -18.99 -5.48 1.02
N ARG A 278 -19.24 -5.18 -0.26
CA ARG A 278 -18.33 -5.55 -1.36
C ARG A 278 -16.98 -4.83 -1.26
N MET A 279 -16.99 -3.53 -0.96
CA MET A 279 -15.77 -2.74 -0.74
C MET A 279 -14.96 -3.27 0.45
N LEU A 280 -15.61 -3.51 1.60
CA LEU A 280 -14.94 -4.02 2.80
C LEU A 280 -14.36 -5.42 2.56
N ASN A 281 -15.15 -6.34 1.97
CA ASN A 281 -14.67 -7.69 1.68
C ASN A 281 -13.50 -7.69 0.69
N PHE A 282 -13.47 -6.76 -0.28
CA PHE A 282 -12.33 -6.58 -1.17
C PHE A 282 -11.08 -6.14 -0.38
N VAL A 283 -11.15 -5.03 0.37
CA VAL A 283 -9.99 -4.48 1.10
C VAL A 283 -9.44 -5.49 2.10
N GLN A 284 -10.33 -6.14 2.87
CA GLN A 284 -9.91 -7.15 3.84
C GLN A 284 -9.22 -8.35 3.18
N ASN A 285 -9.72 -8.86 2.05
CA ASN A 285 -9.05 -9.98 1.37
C ASN A 285 -7.70 -9.61 0.76
N ILE A 286 -7.53 -8.38 0.27
CA ILE A 286 -6.21 -7.87 -0.14
C ILE A 286 -5.25 -7.80 1.05
N GLN A 287 -5.69 -7.28 2.20
CA GLN A 287 -4.86 -7.24 3.42
C GLN A 287 -4.48 -8.65 3.90
N TYR A 288 -5.43 -9.58 3.94
CA TYR A 288 -5.15 -10.95 4.33
C TYR A 288 -4.15 -11.64 3.39
N TYR A 289 -4.26 -11.40 2.08
CA TYR A 289 -3.28 -11.89 1.11
C TYR A 289 -1.88 -11.33 1.40
N MET A 290 -1.74 -9.99 1.48
CA MET A 290 -0.42 -9.36 1.71
C MET A 290 0.20 -9.81 3.03
N MET A 291 -0.58 -9.93 4.11
CA MET A 291 -0.06 -10.31 5.42
C MET A 291 0.25 -11.81 5.52
N PHE A 292 -0.69 -12.69 5.14
CA PHE A 292 -0.60 -14.14 5.45
C PHE A 292 -0.15 -15.02 4.28
N GLU A 293 -0.29 -14.58 3.03
CA GLU A 293 0.19 -15.33 1.85
C GLU A 293 1.53 -14.79 1.33
N VAL A 294 1.80 -13.49 1.48
CA VAL A 294 3.07 -12.87 1.07
C VAL A 294 4.04 -12.69 2.25
N MET A 295 3.72 -11.83 3.22
CA MET A 295 4.71 -11.38 4.22
C MET A 295 5.10 -12.46 5.23
N GLU A 296 4.15 -13.13 5.88
CA GLU A 296 4.50 -14.14 6.89
C GLU A 296 5.30 -15.34 6.30
N PRO A 297 4.93 -15.92 5.15
CA PRO A 297 5.69 -17.01 4.54
C PRO A 297 7.10 -16.58 4.10
N THR A 298 7.24 -15.41 3.48
CA THR A 298 8.55 -14.90 3.05
C THR A 298 9.43 -14.50 4.23
N TRP A 299 8.85 -13.95 5.29
CA TRP A 299 9.55 -13.69 6.56
C TRP A 299 10.07 -14.98 7.21
N HIS A 300 9.27 -16.04 7.22
CA HIS A 300 9.70 -17.34 7.74
C HIS A 300 10.88 -17.92 6.94
N ILE A 301 10.87 -17.75 5.61
CA ILE A 301 12.01 -18.12 4.75
C ILE A 301 13.24 -17.27 5.09
N LEU A 302 13.09 -15.96 5.29
CA LEU A 302 14.19 -15.08 5.71
C LEU A 302 14.79 -15.52 7.06
N GLU A 303 13.99 -15.69 8.11
CA GLU A 303 14.48 -16.12 9.43
C GLU A 303 15.17 -17.49 9.38
N LYS A 304 14.70 -18.42 8.54
CA LYS A 304 15.36 -19.71 8.32
C LYS A 304 16.72 -19.53 7.65
N ASN A 305 16.76 -18.76 6.56
CA ASN A 305 17.96 -18.59 5.75
C ASN A 305 19.05 -17.79 6.49
N LEU A 306 18.67 -16.79 7.28
CA LEU A 306 19.59 -16.03 8.14
C LEU A 306 20.27 -16.89 9.21
N LYS A 307 19.57 -17.90 9.77
CA LYS A 307 20.16 -18.86 10.73
C LYS A 307 21.19 -19.81 10.09
N SER A 308 21.16 -19.96 8.77
CA SER A 308 22.09 -20.80 8.00
C SER A 308 23.08 -20.00 7.14
N ALA A 309 23.06 -18.68 7.21
CA ALA A 309 23.99 -17.82 6.48
C ALA A 309 25.42 -18.08 6.96
N SER A 310 26.36 -18.24 6.03
CA SER A 310 27.76 -18.58 6.32
C SER A 310 28.69 -17.37 6.23
N ASN A 311 28.23 -16.31 5.58
CA ASN A 311 28.98 -15.08 5.32
C ASN A 311 28.01 -13.89 5.22
N ILE A 312 28.52 -12.66 5.21
CA ILE A 312 27.68 -11.44 5.22
C ILE A 312 26.97 -11.16 3.88
N ASP A 313 27.53 -11.66 2.77
CA ASP A 313 26.95 -11.54 1.43
C ASP A 313 25.69 -12.43 1.30
N ASP A 314 25.66 -13.61 1.95
CA ASP A 314 24.46 -14.45 2.08
C ASP A 314 23.34 -13.68 2.78
N VAL A 315 23.65 -12.95 3.87
CA VAL A 315 22.67 -12.15 4.64
C VAL A 315 22.08 -11.04 3.78
N LEU A 316 22.93 -10.29 3.07
CA LEU A 316 22.52 -9.25 2.12
C LEU A 316 21.64 -9.82 0.99
N GLY A 317 22.02 -10.97 0.44
CA GLY A 317 21.27 -11.67 -0.61
C GLY A 317 19.90 -12.13 -0.12
N HIS A 318 19.82 -12.79 1.03
CA HIS A 318 18.56 -13.26 1.61
C HIS A 318 17.62 -12.09 1.99
N HIS A 319 18.16 -11.02 2.58
CA HIS A 319 17.38 -9.84 2.98
C HIS A 319 16.86 -9.05 1.76
N THR A 320 17.69 -8.88 0.74
CA THR A 320 17.29 -8.26 -0.53
C THR A 320 16.24 -9.10 -1.24
N GLY A 321 16.43 -10.43 -1.32
CA GLY A 321 15.47 -11.35 -1.93
C GLY A 321 14.11 -11.36 -1.23
N PHE A 322 14.10 -11.29 0.10
CA PHE A 322 12.87 -11.13 0.89
C PHE A 322 12.12 -9.85 0.51
N LEU A 323 12.81 -8.70 0.48
CA LEU A 323 12.21 -7.41 0.16
C LEU A 323 11.69 -7.34 -1.28
N ASP A 324 12.48 -7.82 -2.25
CA ASP A 324 12.09 -7.81 -3.66
C ASP A 324 10.91 -8.76 -3.92
N THR A 325 10.84 -9.91 -3.25
CA THR A 325 9.66 -10.80 -3.29
C THR A 325 8.44 -10.10 -2.69
N CYS A 326 8.55 -9.47 -1.51
CA CYS A 326 7.42 -8.77 -0.89
C CYS A 326 6.88 -7.63 -1.76
N LEU A 327 7.75 -6.80 -2.34
CA LEU A 327 7.34 -5.70 -3.23
C LEU A 327 6.63 -6.21 -4.48
N LYS A 328 7.16 -7.28 -5.05
CA LYS A 328 6.61 -7.92 -6.25
C LYS A 328 5.23 -8.51 -5.98
N ASP A 329 5.13 -9.36 -4.96
CA ASP A 329 3.90 -10.07 -4.66
C ASP A 329 2.82 -9.15 -4.05
N CYS A 330 3.20 -8.01 -3.44
CA CYS A 330 2.25 -6.95 -3.06
C CYS A 330 1.86 -6.00 -4.21
N MET A 331 2.06 -6.39 -5.48
CA MET A 331 1.69 -5.63 -6.70
C MET A 331 2.40 -4.28 -6.86
N LEU A 332 3.44 -3.98 -6.08
CA LEU A 332 4.15 -2.69 -6.14
C LEU A 332 5.11 -2.62 -7.34
N THR A 333 5.65 -3.74 -7.84
CA THR A 333 6.52 -3.73 -9.04
C THR A 333 5.81 -3.34 -10.34
N ASN A 334 4.47 -3.28 -10.36
CA ASN A 334 3.68 -3.01 -11.56
C ASN A 334 2.87 -1.70 -11.43
N PRO A 335 3.33 -0.58 -12.04
CA PRO A 335 2.64 0.71 -11.95
C PRO A 335 1.21 0.71 -12.48
N GLU A 336 0.88 -0.17 -13.44
CA GLU A 336 -0.47 -0.24 -14.02
C GLU A 336 -1.46 -0.95 -13.09
N LEU A 337 -1.04 -2.02 -12.41
CA LEU A 337 -1.83 -2.63 -11.33
C LEU A 337 -2.04 -1.63 -10.19
N LEU A 338 -0.97 -0.97 -9.73
CA LEU A 338 -1.03 0.00 -8.63
C LEU A 338 -1.94 1.20 -8.93
N LYS A 339 -1.98 1.69 -10.18
CA LYS A 339 -2.91 2.74 -10.61
C LYS A 339 -4.37 2.30 -10.55
N VAL A 340 -4.69 1.06 -10.95
CA VAL A 340 -6.06 0.54 -10.87
C VAL A 340 -6.47 0.31 -9.41
N PHE A 341 -5.56 -0.23 -8.60
CA PHE A 341 -5.74 -0.40 -7.17
C PHE A 341 -6.02 0.94 -6.47
N SER A 342 -5.18 1.95 -6.71
CA SER A 342 -5.35 3.30 -6.16
C SER A 342 -6.71 3.90 -6.51
N LYS A 343 -7.15 3.82 -7.78
CA LYS A 343 -8.49 4.27 -8.20
C LYS A 343 -9.61 3.56 -7.43
N LEU A 344 -9.50 2.25 -7.22
CA LEU A 344 -10.48 1.46 -6.49
C LEU A 344 -10.56 1.93 -5.02
N MET A 345 -9.42 2.12 -4.37
CA MET A 345 -9.34 2.66 -3.00
C MET A 345 -9.87 4.10 -2.90
N SER A 346 -9.59 4.97 -3.89
CA SER A 346 -10.19 6.30 -3.97
C SER A 346 -11.72 6.25 -4.08
N VAL A 347 -12.29 5.29 -4.82
CA VAL A 347 -13.75 5.10 -4.86
C VAL A 347 -14.30 4.66 -3.50
N CYS A 348 -13.59 3.81 -2.74
CA CYS A 348 -13.96 3.46 -1.37
C CYS A 348 -13.95 4.70 -0.44
N VAL A 349 -12.92 5.55 -0.49
CA VAL A 349 -12.83 6.78 0.33
C VAL A 349 -13.90 7.82 -0.07
N MET A 350 -14.13 8.04 -1.37
CA MET A 350 -15.21 8.93 -1.82
C MET A 350 -16.59 8.42 -1.37
N PHE A 351 -16.80 7.11 -1.39
CA PHE A 351 -18.00 6.48 -0.86
C PHE A 351 -18.14 6.69 0.66
N THR A 352 -17.09 6.45 1.46
CA THR A 352 -17.18 6.63 2.92
C THR A 352 -17.45 8.08 3.30
N ASN A 353 -16.78 9.03 2.64
CA ASN A 353 -16.99 10.46 2.87
C ASN A 353 -18.41 10.90 2.48
N CYS A 354 -18.98 10.34 1.40
CA CYS A 354 -20.38 10.58 1.02
C CYS A 354 -21.35 10.01 2.06
N MET A 355 -21.14 8.77 2.53
CA MET A 355 -21.96 8.12 3.55
C MET A 355 -21.93 8.86 4.90
N GLN A 356 -20.77 9.35 5.32
CA GLN A 356 -20.61 10.12 6.57
C GLN A 356 -21.38 11.44 6.51
N LYS A 357 -21.17 12.26 5.45
CA LYS A 357 -21.88 13.52 5.23
C LYS A 357 -23.40 13.31 5.18
N PHE A 358 -23.84 12.28 4.48
CA PHE A 358 -25.25 11.93 4.38
C PHE A 358 -25.86 11.54 5.73
N THR A 359 -25.15 10.72 6.52
CA THR A 359 -25.60 10.32 7.86
C THR A 359 -25.64 11.50 8.83
N GLN A 360 -24.74 12.49 8.68
CA GLN A 360 -24.76 13.73 9.46
C GLN A 360 -25.98 14.60 9.10
N SER A 361 -26.28 14.78 7.80
CA SER A 361 -27.47 15.53 7.35
C SER A 361 -28.76 14.94 7.93
N MET A 362 -28.97 13.62 7.81
CA MET A 362 -30.18 12.97 8.33
C MET A 362 -30.34 13.08 9.85
N LYS A 363 -29.25 13.17 10.61
CA LYS A 363 -29.32 13.39 12.06
C LYS A 363 -29.79 14.80 12.39
N LEU A 364 -29.24 15.81 11.72
CA LEU A 364 -29.65 17.21 11.89
C LEU A 364 -31.13 17.41 11.54
N ASP A 365 -31.59 16.83 10.43
CA ASP A 365 -33.02 16.87 10.04
C ASP A 365 -33.93 16.22 11.10
N SER A 366 -33.49 15.12 11.70
CA SER A 366 -34.24 14.42 12.76
C SER A 366 -34.26 15.19 14.08
N GLU A 367 -33.20 15.94 14.42
CA GLU A 367 -33.14 16.77 15.62
C GLU A 367 -33.98 18.04 15.47
N LEU A 368 -33.93 18.68 14.29
CA LEU A 368 -34.77 19.84 13.94
C LEU A 368 -36.26 19.49 13.95
N GLY A 369 -36.64 18.34 13.39
CA GLY A 369 -38.02 17.84 13.41
C GLY A 369 -38.54 17.43 14.79
N GLY A 370 -37.64 17.10 15.74
CA GLY A 370 -38.00 16.80 17.13
C GLY A 370 -38.32 18.06 17.93
N GLN A 371 -37.55 19.13 17.77
CA GLN A 371 -37.72 20.38 18.53
C GLN A 371 -39.04 21.10 18.22
N THR A 372 -39.60 20.93 17.02
CA THR A 372 -40.92 21.47 16.63
C THR A 372 -42.10 20.82 17.36
N LEU A 373 -41.92 19.62 17.94
CA LEU A 373 -42.99 18.89 18.64
C LEU A 373 -43.09 19.24 20.12
N GLU A 374 -41.99 19.63 20.79
CA GLU A 374 -42.00 19.83 22.25
C GLU A 374 -42.58 21.18 22.71
N HIS A 375 -42.68 22.19 21.83
CA HIS A 375 -43.23 23.52 22.19
C HIS A 375 -44.76 23.64 22.03
N GLY A 376 -45.46 22.55 21.71
CA GLY A 376 -46.89 22.55 21.34
C GLY A 376 -47.90 22.23 22.45
N THR A 377 -47.81 22.82 23.66
CA THR A 377 -48.75 22.51 24.77
C THR A 377 -49.29 23.73 25.52
N ILE A 378 -50.25 24.47 24.92
CA ILE A 378 -51.20 25.35 25.63
C ILE A 378 -52.60 25.20 24.95
N PRO A 379 -53.74 25.19 25.67
CA PRO A 379 -55.06 24.86 25.10
C PRO A 379 -55.69 25.96 24.20
N GLY A 380 -56.55 25.56 23.26
CA GLY A 380 -57.26 26.42 22.29
C GLY A 380 -58.39 27.30 22.87
N PRO A 381 -59.29 27.92 22.06
CA PRO A 381 -59.78 27.52 20.72
C PRO A 381 -59.42 28.59 19.62
N PRO A 382 -60.05 28.71 18.42
CA PRO A 382 -61.19 28.00 17.83
C PRO A 382 -61.11 27.54 16.34
N ALA A 383 -62.15 26.83 15.93
CA ALA A 383 -62.26 25.97 14.75
C ALA A 383 -62.11 26.60 13.34
N GLY A 384 -61.93 27.92 13.21
CA GLY A 384 -61.64 28.57 11.92
C GLY A 384 -60.13 28.68 11.62
N ALA A 385 -59.31 28.79 12.66
CA ALA A 385 -57.85 28.89 12.51
C ALA A 385 -57.22 27.50 12.31
N GLU A 386 -57.79 26.46 12.94
CA GLU A 386 -57.29 25.08 12.87
C GLU A 386 -57.17 24.55 11.44
N GLU A 387 -58.13 24.83 10.55
CA GLU A 387 -58.04 24.33 9.17
C GLU A 387 -56.97 25.07 8.35
N ARG A 388 -56.72 26.35 8.63
CA ARG A 388 -55.62 27.11 8.02
C ARG A 388 -54.27 26.59 8.51
N VAL A 389 -54.10 26.47 9.83
CA VAL A 389 -52.90 25.89 10.45
C VAL A 389 -52.68 24.47 9.94
N ARG A 390 -53.72 23.62 9.83
CA ARG A 390 -53.61 22.25 9.33
C ARG A 390 -53.26 22.18 7.84
N LYS A 391 -53.76 23.09 7.00
CA LYS A 391 -53.36 23.22 5.58
C LYS A 391 -51.94 23.76 5.42
N GLU A 392 -51.49 24.63 6.32
CA GLU A 392 -50.16 25.22 6.30
C GLU A 392 -49.09 24.25 6.86
N LEU A 393 -49.43 23.50 7.91
CA LEU A 393 -48.64 22.38 8.42
C LEU A 393 -48.57 21.25 7.38
N ALA A 394 -49.68 20.93 6.70
CA ALA A 394 -49.68 19.99 5.58
C ALA A 394 -48.85 20.49 4.38
N ARG A 395 -48.82 21.81 4.09
CA ARG A 395 -47.91 22.37 3.08
C ARG A 395 -46.45 22.31 3.49
N LYS A 396 -46.12 22.55 4.77
CA LYS A 396 -44.75 22.37 5.30
C LYS A 396 -44.32 20.91 5.23
N HIS A 397 -45.11 19.99 5.78
CA HIS A 397 -44.85 18.55 5.67
C HIS A 397 -44.73 18.09 4.22
N LEU A 398 -45.54 18.61 3.29
CA LEU A 398 -45.45 18.28 1.87
C LEU A 398 -44.17 18.85 1.23
N ALA A 399 -43.77 20.08 1.57
CA ALA A 399 -42.52 20.67 1.09
C ALA A 399 -41.29 19.90 1.63
N GLU A 400 -41.26 19.61 2.93
CA GLU A 400 -40.25 18.76 3.58
C GLU A 400 -40.20 17.36 2.94
N HIS A 401 -41.35 16.76 2.61
CA HIS A 401 -41.40 15.48 1.90
C HIS A 401 -40.86 15.56 0.47
N VAL A 402 -41.04 16.70 -0.22
CA VAL A 402 -40.57 16.93 -1.59
C VAL A 402 -39.06 17.15 -1.60
N ASP A 403 -38.53 18.01 -0.73
CA ASP A 403 -37.09 18.23 -0.59
C ASP A 403 -36.37 16.94 -0.14
N ALA A 404 -36.94 16.21 0.82
CA ALA A 404 -36.44 14.89 1.20
C ALA A 404 -36.46 13.91 0.02
N ALA A 405 -37.56 13.80 -0.73
CA ALA A 405 -37.64 12.91 -1.89
C ALA A 405 -36.63 13.29 -3.00
N GLN A 406 -36.36 14.57 -3.19
CA GLN A 406 -35.41 15.05 -4.18
C GLN A 406 -33.97 14.75 -3.74
N LEU A 407 -33.63 14.95 -2.46
CA LEU A 407 -32.36 14.52 -1.85
C LEU A 407 -32.14 13.00 -1.95
N VAL A 408 -33.19 12.21 -1.67
CA VAL A 408 -33.21 10.73 -1.78
C VAL A 408 -32.90 10.28 -3.21
N SER A 409 -33.53 10.90 -4.21
CA SER A 409 -33.33 10.54 -5.63
C SER A 409 -31.89 10.77 -6.10
N GLY A 410 -31.27 11.87 -5.66
CA GLY A 410 -29.86 12.17 -5.93
C GLY A 410 -28.90 11.21 -5.25
N PHE A 411 -29.23 10.76 -4.03
CA PHE A 411 -28.42 9.80 -3.29
C PHE A 411 -28.44 8.41 -3.93
N GLU A 412 -29.62 7.88 -4.30
CA GLU A 412 -29.71 6.56 -4.97
C GLU A 412 -28.93 6.55 -6.30
N ALA A 413 -29.05 7.61 -7.10
CA ALA A 413 -28.25 7.78 -8.32
C ALA A 413 -26.73 7.79 -8.04
N THR A 414 -26.32 8.41 -6.93
CA THR A 414 -24.92 8.48 -6.49
C THR A 414 -24.38 7.12 -6.04
N ILE A 415 -25.14 6.35 -5.26
CA ILE A 415 -24.77 4.98 -4.87
C ILE A 415 -24.65 4.07 -6.10
N ASN A 416 -25.61 4.16 -7.03
CA ASN A 416 -25.56 3.41 -8.29
C ASN A 416 -24.36 3.79 -9.17
N LYS A 417 -23.90 5.05 -9.12
CA LYS A 417 -22.66 5.49 -9.78
C LYS A 417 -21.42 4.89 -9.10
N PHE A 418 -21.37 4.88 -7.76
CA PHE A 418 -20.27 4.24 -7.03
C PHE A 418 -20.20 2.73 -7.27
N ASP A 419 -21.33 1.99 -7.30
CA ASP A 419 -21.31 0.54 -7.61
C ASP A 419 -20.77 0.28 -9.02
N LYS A 420 -21.23 1.04 -10.03
CA LYS A 420 -20.75 0.91 -11.41
C LYS A 420 -19.24 1.18 -11.51
N ASN A 421 -18.75 2.25 -10.89
CA ASN A 421 -17.32 2.59 -10.91
C ASN A 421 -16.47 1.57 -10.16
N PHE A 422 -16.86 1.18 -8.94
CA PHE A 422 -16.17 0.15 -8.15
C PHE A 422 -16.13 -1.18 -8.90
N SER A 423 -17.26 -1.60 -9.48
CA SER A 423 -17.33 -2.83 -10.28
C SER A 423 -16.43 -2.75 -11.51
N ALA A 424 -16.42 -1.63 -12.24
CA ALA A 424 -15.55 -1.48 -13.41
C ALA A 424 -14.05 -1.58 -13.05
N HIS A 425 -13.61 -0.93 -11.97
CA HIS A 425 -12.21 -0.98 -11.52
C HIS A 425 -11.83 -2.34 -10.94
N LEU A 426 -12.72 -3.02 -10.21
CA LEU A 426 -12.47 -4.37 -9.69
C LEU A 426 -12.33 -5.39 -10.84
N LEU A 427 -13.16 -5.27 -11.89
CA LEU A 427 -13.06 -6.16 -13.05
C LEU A 427 -11.81 -5.86 -13.91
N ASP A 428 -11.40 -4.59 -14.04
CA ASP A 428 -10.12 -4.20 -14.68
C ASP A 428 -8.92 -4.77 -13.88
N LEU A 429 -8.96 -4.69 -12.55
CA LEU A 429 -7.92 -5.27 -11.68
C LEU A 429 -7.81 -6.79 -11.85
N LEU A 430 -8.92 -7.52 -11.76
CA LEU A 430 -8.94 -8.98 -11.92
C LEU A 430 -8.48 -9.42 -13.32
N ALA A 431 -8.89 -8.70 -14.37
CA ALA A 431 -8.44 -8.98 -15.74
C ALA A 431 -6.92 -8.76 -15.91
N ARG A 432 -6.38 -7.67 -15.36
CA ARG A 432 -4.93 -7.39 -15.41
C ARG A 432 -4.11 -8.37 -14.58
N LEU A 433 -4.58 -8.75 -13.38
CA LEU A 433 -3.94 -9.79 -12.56
C LEU A 433 -3.91 -11.14 -13.28
N SER A 434 -4.97 -11.51 -13.99
CA SER A 434 -5.03 -12.74 -14.79
C SER A 434 -4.00 -12.76 -15.94
N ILE A 435 -3.90 -11.66 -16.68
CA ILE A 435 -2.88 -11.49 -17.74
C ILE A 435 -1.47 -11.56 -17.15
N TYR A 436 -1.24 -10.88 -16.02
CA TYR A 436 0.07 -10.82 -15.37
C TYR A 436 0.51 -12.20 -14.85
N SER A 437 -0.37 -12.91 -14.13
CA SER A 437 -0.10 -14.27 -13.63
C SER A 437 0.17 -15.28 -14.75
N THR A 438 -0.51 -15.17 -15.90
CA THR A 438 -0.30 -16.06 -17.05
C THR A 438 0.94 -15.74 -17.88
N SER A 439 1.41 -14.49 -17.86
CA SER A 439 2.54 -14.04 -18.70
C SER A 439 3.90 -14.28 -18.04
N ASP A 440 4.01 -14.01 -16.74
CA ASP A 440 5.27 -14.08 -15.99
C ASP A 440 5.44 -15.38 -15.17
N CYS A 441 4.53 -16.34 -15.33
CA CYS A 441 4.45 -17.60 -14.57
C CYS A 441 4.33 -17.40 -13.04
N GLU A 442 3.79 -16.26 -12.59
CA GLU A 442 3.74 -15.87 -11.18
C GLU A 442 2.52 -16.49 -10.48
N HIS A 443 2.74 -17.64 -9.86
CA HIS A 443 1.70 -18.44 -9.20
C HIS A 443 1.08 -17.70 -7.99
N GLY A 444 1.83 -16.81 -7.33
CA GLY A 444 1.34 -16.00 -6.21
C GLY A 444 0.23 -15.01 -6.60
N MET A 445 0.16 -14.57 -7.86
CA MET A 445 -0.89 -13.65 -8.34
C MET A 445 -2.21 -14.37 -8.64
N ALA A 446 -2.16 -15.67 -8.97
CA ALA A 446 -3.35 -16.48 -9.14
C ALA A 446 -4.12 -16.69 -7.82
N SER A 447 -3.42 -16.73 -6.67
CA SER A 447 -4.08 -16.85 -5.37
C SER A 447 -4.86 -15.58 -4.99
N VAL A 448 -4.40 -14.39 -5.42
CA VAL A 448 -5.16 -13.13 -5.29
C VAL A 448 -6.52 -13.25 -5.99
N ILE A 449 -6.51 -13.76 -7.24
CA ILE A 449 -7.73 -13.89 -8.06
C ILE A 449 -8.69 -14.89 -7.40
N SER A 450 -8.20 -16.07 -7.03
CA SER A 450 -9.04 -17.10 -6.39
C SER A 450 -9.52 -16.69 -5.00
N ARG A 451 -8.80 -15.83 -4.28
CA ARG A 451 -9.24 -15.26 -3.00
C ARG A 451 -10.30 -14.17 -3.18
N LEU A 452 -10.07 -13.23 -4.10
CA LEU A 452 -11.01 -12.14 -4.39
C LEU A 452 -12.33 -12.63 -4.97
N ASP A 453 -12.31 -13.77 -5.67
CA ASP A 453 -13.48 -14.39 -6.29
C ASP A 453 -13.71 -15.86 -5.87
N PHE A 454 -13.46 -16.18 -4.61
CA PHE A 454 -13.53 -17.54 -4.07
C PHE A 454 -14.87 -18.26 -4.34
N ASN A 455 -15.98 -17.52 -4.35
CA ASN A 455 -17.32 -18.05 -4.61
C ASN A 455 -17.77 -17.91 -6.08
N GLY A 456 -16.90 -17.47 -7.00
CA GLY A 456 -17.24 -17.21 -8.40
C GLY A 456 -18.22 -16.04 -8.64
N PHE A 457 -18.47 -15.22 -7.62
CA PHE A 457 -19.45 -14.13 -7.63
C PHE A 457 -19.14 -13.04 -8.68
N TYR A 458 -17.85 -12.77 -8.94
CA TYR A 458 -17.40 -11.82 -9.95
C TYR A 458 -17.21 -12.48 -11.32
N THR A 459 -16.78 -13.75 -11.39
CA THR A 459 -16.71 -14.55 -12.61
C THR A 459 -18.08 -14.71 -13.26
N GLU A 460 -19.10 -15.14 -12.51
CA GLU A 460 -20.47 -15.25 -13.02
C GLU A 460 -21.01 -13.88 -13.51
N ARG A 461 -20.62 -12.79 -12.83
CA ARG A 461 -20.99 -11.43 -13.22
C ARG A 461 -20.22 -10.93 -14.45
N LEU A 462 -18.98 -11.36 -14.65
CA LEU A 462 -18.20 -11.13 -15.88
C LEU A 462 -18.82 -11.85 -17.07
N GLU A 463 -19.21 -13.11 -16.91
CA GLU A 463 -19.87 -13.92 -17.95
C GLU A 463 -21.23 -13.34 -18.35
N ARG A 464 -22.04 -12.89 -17.38
CA ARG A 464 -23.31 -12.19 -17.70
C ARG A 464 -23.06 -10.88 -18.44
N LEU A 465 -22.08 -10.07 -18.02
CA LEU A 465 -21.75 -8.80 -18.68
C LEU A 465 -21.15 -8.99 -20.08
N SER A 466 -20.39 -10.06 -20.32
CA SER A 466 -19.86 -10.39 -21.65
C SER A 466 -20.95 -10.94 -22.57
N ALA A 467 -21.90 -11.73 -22.05
CA ALA A 467 -23.09 -12.16 -22.77
C ALA A 467 -23.98 -10.97 -23.17
N GLU A 468 -24.27 -10.03 -22.26
CA GLU A 468 -25.03 -8.81 -22.54
C GLU A 468 -24.36 -7.91 -23.59
N ARG A 469 -23.02 -7.80 -23.57
CA ARG A 469 -22.27 -7.09 -24.61
C ARG A 469 -22.36 -7.82 -25.96
N SER A 470 -22.25 -9.14 -25.97
CA SER A 470 -22.32 -9.95 -27.19
C SER A 470 -23.71 -9.85 -27.85
N GLN A 471 -24.78 -9.82 -27.06
CA GLN A 471 -26.15 -9.59 -27.55
C GLN A 471 -26.35 -8.19 -28.17
N LYS A 472 -25.65 -7.16 -27.66
CA LYS A 472 -25.71 -5.79 -28.21
C LYS A 472 -24.87 -5.58 -29.48
N VAL A 473 -23.98 -6.51 -29.81
CA VAL A 473 -23.06 -6.41 -30.97
C VAL A 473 -23.61 -7.12 -32.21
N VAL A 474 -24.72 -7.86 -32.12
CA VAL A 474 -25.39 -8.44 -33.29
C VAL A 474 -25.87 -7.30 -34.22
N PRO A 475 -25.32 -7.16 -35.44
CA PRO A 475 -25.81 -6.16 -36.37
C PRO A 475 -27.23 -6.55 -36.80
N GLN A 476 -28.15 -5.59 -36.87
CA GLN A 476 -29.41 -5.81 -37.57
C GLN A 476 -29.12 -5.98 -39.06
N VAL A 477 -28.95 -7.23 -39.49
CA VAL A 477 -28.87 -7.60 -40.91
C VAL A 477 -30.17 -7.15 -41.58
N PRO A 478 -30.14 -6.30 -42.62
CA PRO A 478 -31.34 -5.93 -43.34
C PRO A 478 -31.97 -7.19 -43.96
N VAL A 479 -33.22 -7.47 -43.60
CA VAL A 479 -33.98 -8.60 -44.15
C VAL A 479 -34.02 -8.45 -45.69
N PRO A 480 -33.59 -9.45 -46.48
CA PRO A 480 -33.70 -9.39 -47.92
C PRO A 480 -35.19 -9.27 -48.29
N ARG A 481 -35.55 -8.25 -49.09
CA ARG A 481 -36.91 -8.14 -49.64
C ARG A 481 -37.19 -9.39 -50.48
N GLY A 482 -38.14 -10.21 -50.04
CA GLY A 482 -38.63 -11.34 -50.83
C GLY A 482 -39.25 -10.87 -52.16
N PRO A 483 -39.35 -11.77 -53.17
CA PRO A 483 -39.87 -11.42 -54.48
C PRO A 483 -41.34 -10.97 -54.40
N PRO A 484 -41.78 -10.07 -55.31
CA PRO A 484 -43.12 -9.49 -55.27
C PRO A 484 -44.22 -10.54 -55.49
N VAL A 485 -45.29 -10.45 -54.70
CA VAL A 485 -46.48 -11.30 -54.78
C VAL A 485 -47.23 -11.03 -56.10
N PRO A 486 -47.68 -12.06 -56.84
CA PRO A 486 -48.45 -11.86 -58.06
C PRO A 486 -49.86 -11.29 -57.76
N ALA A 487 -50.30 -10.33 -58.57
CA ALA A 487 -51.56 -9.62 -58.39
C ALA A 487 -52.81 -10.52 -58.61
N PRO A 488 -53.92 -10.26 -57.90
CA PRO A 488 -55.14 -11.05 -58.04
C PRO A 488 -55.82 -10.79 -59.39
N ARG A 489 -56.21 -11.87 -60.09
CA ARG A 489 -57.00 -11.77 -61.33
C ARG A 489 -58.45 -11.37 -60.99
N VAL A 490 -58.87 -10.23 -61.52
CA VAL A 490 -60.28 -9.81 -61.53
C VAL A 490 -61.04 -10.68 -62.53
N ALA A 491 -62.10 -11.34 -62.08
CA ALA A 491 -63.02 -12.04 -62.96
C ALA A 491 -63.97 -11.03 -63.62
N VAL A 492 -63.96 -10.99 -64.95
CA VAL A 492 -64.93 -10.20 -65.74
C VAL A 492 -66.02 -11.15 -66.22
N THR A 493 -67.25 -10.93 -65.76
CA THR A 493 -68.45 -11.54 -66.33
C THR A 493 -68.78 -10.88 -67.67
N ALA A 494 -69.02 -11.67 -68.70
CA ALA A 494 -69.49 -11.21 -70.00
C ALA A 494 -70.82 -11.91 -70.35
N GLN A 495 -71.88 -11.09 -70.41
CA GLN A 495 -73.26 -11.36 -70.86
C GLN A 495 -74.02 -12.52 -70.18
#